data_AF-A0A957GA42-F1
#
_entry.id   AF-A0A957GA42-F1
#
_cell.length_a   1.000
_cell.length_b   1.000
_cell.length_c   1.000
_cell.angle_alpha   90.00
_cell.angle_beta   90.00
_cell.angle_gamma   90.00
#
_symmetry.space_group_name_H-M   'P 1'
#
loop_
_entity.id
_entity.type
_entity.pdbx_description
1 polymer ?
#
loop_
_entity_poly.entity_id
_entity_poly.type
_entity_poly.pdbx_seq_one_letter_code
_entity_poly.pdbx_strand_id
1 'polypeptide(L)'
;FGHAGEHVLNALMQDHGGFNHNTQSYRVVTELEHRYPQFPGLNLTYETREGMIKHETEYDKSDASEFEPDKRASLEAQIANLADEMAYNAHDLEDGLRAALFPVDDLNALDLWRELKERIGWDGQPFTELKRRQVVRELIGMFVVDVLEMTAHNLDTHAIDSVEKLQLHYTNVVSYSPEMRRKVRQLKDFLYERMYNHYRLVRMHVKAERFIGQMFEAYVREPRMLPAKTQARLLDLPVERVVTDYIAGMTDRYALDEWQKLYDPYSRA
;
A
#
# COMPACT_ATOMS: atom_id res chain seq x y z
N PHE A 1 4.38 -4.91 9.12
CA PHE A 1 4.78 -6.05 8.27
C PHE A 1 4.16 -6.00 6.87
N GLY A 2 3.90 -4.78 6.34
CA GLY A 2 3.23 -4.60 5.05
C GLY A 2 1.91 -5.37 4.94
N HIS A 3 1.66 -5.94 3.77
CA HIS A 3 0.44 -6.70 3.43
C HIS A 3 0.10 -7.83 4.41
N ALA A 4 1.10 -8.49 5.00
CA ALA A 4 0.84 -9.55 5.97
C ALA A 4 0.11 -9.01 7.21
N GLY A 5 0.47 -7.81 7.67
CA GLY A 5 -0.20 -7.19 8.82
C GLY A 5 -1.63 -6.78 8.49
N GLU A 6 -1.84 -6.23 7.30
CA GLU A 6 -3.18 -5.86 6.81
C GLU A 6 -4.10 -7.08 6.68
N HIS A 7 -3.65 -8.15 6.04
CA HIS A 7 -4.44 -9.37 5.87
C HIS A 7 -4.90 -9.93 7.22
N VAL A 8 -3.99 -9.96 8.21
CA VAL A 8 -4.26 -10.50 9.54
C VAL A 8 -5.24 -9.62 10.30
N LEU A 9 -5.03 -8.31 10.32
CA LEU A 9 -5.96 -7.38 10.98
C LEU A 9 -7.33 -7.38 10.30
N ASN A 10 -7.39 -7.51 8.98
CA ASN A 10 -8.67 -7.57 8.26
C ASN A 10 -9.45 -8.84 8.61
N ALA A 11 -8.77 -9.99 8.69
CA ALA A 11 -9.38 -11.23 9.12
C ALA A 11 -9.89 -11.15 10.57
N LEU A 12 -9.10 -10.59 11.49
CA LEU A 12 -9.49 -10.41 12.89
C LEU A 12 -10.63 -9.41 13.09
N MET A 13 -10.75 -8.43 12.18
CA MET A 13 -11.77 -7.39 12.22
C MET A 13 -12.99 -7.69 11.36
N GLN A 14 -13.11 -8.88 10.76
CA GLN A 14 -14.17 -9.20 9.80
C GLN A 14 -15.58 -8.94 10.36
N ASP A 15 -15.82 -9.30 11.63
CA ASP A 15 -17.10 -9.05 12.34
C ASP A 15 -17.17 -7.68 13.03
N HIS A 16 -16.14 -6.85 12.87
CA HIS A 16 -15.94 -5.56 13.56
C HIS A 16 -15.68 -4.39 12.59
N GLY A 17 -16.15 -4.53 11.34
CA GLY A 17 -16.04 -3.51 10.29
C GLY A 17 -14.76 -3.55 9.46
N GLY A 18 -13.99 -4.63 9.57
CA GLY A 18 -12.80 -4.90 8.75
C GLY A 18 -11.60 -3.99 9.04
N PHE A 19 -10.54 -4.23 8.28
CA PHE A 19 -9.34 -3.39 8.24
C PHE A 19 -8.89 -3.21 6.79
N ASN A 20 -8.58 -1.97 6.45
CA ASN A 20 -8.01 -1.60 5.16
C ASN A 20 -7.02 -0.46 5.39
N HIS A 21 -5.84 -0.53 4.77
CA HIS A 21 -4.76 0.41 5.00
C HIS A 21 -5.09 1.86 4.57
N ASN A 22 -5.88 2.06 3.51
CA ASN A 22 -6.30 3.39 3.06
C ASN A 22 -7.28 4.00 4.06
N THR A 23 -8.27 3.23 4.50
CA THR A 23 -9.20 3.65 5.57
C THR A 23 -8.44 3.95 6.87
N GLN A 24 -7.44 3.14 7.22
CA GLN A 24 -6.61 3.40 8.41
C GLN A 24 -5.79 4.68 8.26
N SER A 25 -5.20 4.92 7.09
CA SER A 25 -4.44 6.15 6.81
C SER A 25 -5.33 7.39 6.91
N TYR A 26 -6.57 7.30 6.41
CA TYR A 26 -7.58 8.33 6.59
C TYR A 26 -7.88 8.57 8.07
N ARG A 27 -8.17 7.50 8.84
CA ARG A 27 -8.42 7.57 10.29
C ARG A 27 -7.25 8.20 11.05
N VAL A 28 -6.00 7.91 10.67
CA VAL A 28 -4.81 8.50 11.30
C VAL A 28 -4.87 10.02 11.23
N VAL A 29 -5.15 10.58 10.04
CA VAL A 29 -5.10 12.02 9.81
C VAL A 29 -6.39 12.75 10.22
N THR A 30 -7.50 12.05 10.48
CA THR A 30 -8.77 12.64 10.90
C THR A 30 -9.10 12.42 12.38
N GLU A 31 -8.64 11.32 12.98
CA GLU A 31 -9.04 10.91 14.33
C GLU A 31 -7.85 10.64 15.26
N LEU A 32 -6.81 9.92 14.80
CA LEU A 32 -5.81 9.33 15.71
C LEU A 32 -4.68 10.29 16.08
N GLU A 33 -4.20 11.07 15.12
CA GLU A 33 -3.21 12.10 15.38
C GLU A 33 -3.80 13.19 16.24
N HIS A 34 -3.05 13.64 17.25
CA HIS A 34 -3.52 14.67 18.17
C HIS A 34 -2.42 15.69 18.40
N ARG A 35 -2.23 16.54 17.39
CA ARG A 35 -1.18 17.58 17.33
C ARG A 35 -1.67 18.97 17.68
N TYR A 36 -2.99 19.17 17.70
CA TYR A 36 -3.64 20.43 18.01
C TYR A 36 -4.61 20.24 19.18
N PRO A 37 -4.72 21.21 20.11
CA PRO A 37 -5.58 21.05 21.28
C PRO A 37 -7.08 21.22 21.00
N GLN A 38 -7.46 21.81 19.85
CA GLN A 38 -8.85 22.16 19.57
C GLN A 38 -9.64 21.06 18.85
N PHE A 39 -8.97 20.16 18.14
CA PHE A 39 -9.60 19.15 17.31
C PHE A 39 -8.69 17.91 17.15
N PRO A 40 -9.28 16.72 16.94
CA PRO A 40 -8.53 15.51 16.57
C PRO A 40 -8.07 15.58 15.10
N GLY A 41 -7.09 14.75 14.77
CA GLY A 41 -6.49 14.69 13.45
C GLY A 41 -5.58 15.88 13.13
N LEU A 42 -5.41 16.12 11.84
CA LEU A 42 -4.51 17.11 11.27
C LEU A 42 -5.24 18.26 10.54
N ASN A 43 -6.58 18.22 10.49
CA ASN A 43 -7.42 19.20 9.80
C ASN A 43 -6.95 19.49 8.35
N LEU A 44 -6.71 18.42 7.60
CA LEU A 44 -6.33 18.50 6.19
C LEU A 44 -7.50 19.01 5.34
N THR A 45 -7.18 19.62 4.19
CA THR A 45 -8.20 20.12 3.26
C THR A 45 -9.09 18.99 2.76
N TYR A 46 -10.26 19.35 2.22
CA TYR A 46 -11.19 18.39 1.66
C TYR A 46 -10.54 17.55 0.56
N GLU A 47 -9.81 18.19 -0.36
CA GLU A 47 -9.22 17.58 -1.55
C GLU A 47 -8.14 16.56 -1.19
N THR A 48 -7.35 16.84 -0.14
CA THR A 48 -6.34 15.90 0.35
C THR A 48 -7.00 14.66 0.93
N ARG A 49 -8.06 14.86 1.73
CA ARG A 49 -8.83 13.77 2.35
C ARG A 49 -9.60 12.93 1.32
N GLU A 50 -10.20 13.59 0.33
CA GLU A 50 -10.85 12.95 -0.81
C GLU A 50 -9.85 12.07 -1.56
N GLY A 51 -8.66 12.59 -1.87
CA GLY A 51 -7.65 11.83 -2.58
C GLY A 51 -7.18 10.59 -1.82
N MET A 52 -7.07 10.67 -0.50
CA MET A 52 -6.71 9.52 0.35
C MET A 52 -7.79 8.43 0.37
N ILE A 53 -9.07 8.81 0.50
CA ILE A 53 -10.14 7.82 0.65
C ILE A 53 -10.63 7.26 -0.69
N LYS A 54 -10.55 8.04 -1.78
CA LYS A 54 -10.84 7.56 -3.14
C LYS A 54 -9.65 6.86 -3.79
N HIS A 55 -8.62 6.53 -3.01
CA HIS A 55 -7.53 5.66 -3.43
C HIS A 55 -8.05 4.22 -3.59
N GLU A 56 -8.50 3.89 -4.79
CA GLU A 56 -8.97 2.55 -5.13
C GLU A 56 -7.86 1.75 -5.84
N THR A 57 -7.59 0.54 -5.34
CA THR A 57 -6.80 -0.48 -6.07
C THR A 57 -7.74 -1.54 -6.64
N GLU A 58 -7.22 -2.51 -7.40
CA GLU A 58 -8.02 -3.64 -7.90
C GLU A 58 -8.63 -4.48 -6.76
N TYR A 59 -8.07 -4.42 -5.56
CA TYR A 59 -8.43 -5.24 -4.41
C TYR A 59 -9.03 -4.45 -3.24
N ASP A 60 -8.82 -3.13 -3.18
CA ASP A 60 -9.22 -2.29 -2.07
C ASP A 60 -10.19 -1.19 -2.51
N LYS A 61 -11.43 -1.28 -2.00
CA LYS A 61 -12.42 -0.20 -2.08
C LYS A 61 -12.69 0.33 -0.68
N SER A 62 -12.32 1.58 -0.45
CA SER A 62 -12.64 2.28 0.80
C SER A 62 -14.05 2.85 0.77
N ASP A 63 -14.64 3.05 1.95
CA ASP A 63 -15.93 3.73 2.07
C ASP A 63 -15.75 5.24 1.87
N ALA A 64 -16.08 5.71 0.66
CA ALA A 64 -16.01 7.12 0.27
C ALA A 64 -17.38 7.83 0.38
N SER A 65 -18.32 7.32 1.19
CA SER A 65 -19.68 7.87 1.32
C SER A 65 -19.71 9.36 1.71
N GLU A 66 -18.75 9.83 2.49
CA GLU A 66 -18.62 11.24 2.88
C GLU A 66 -18.05 12.16 1.78
N PHE A 67 -17.63 11.60 0.64
CA PHE A 67 -16.85 12.30 -0.39
C PHE A 67 -17.48 12.24 -1.78
N GLU A 68 -18.81 12.21 -1.88
CA GLU A 68 -19.51 12.08 -3.18
C GLU A 68 -19.00 10.84 -3.95
N PRO A 69 -19.37 9.61 -3.50
CA PRO A 69 -18.77 8.36 -4.00
C PRO A 69 -19.00 8.12 -5.49
N ASP A 70 -20.01 8.75 -6.08
CA ASP A 70 -20.30 8.67 -7.52
C ASP A 70 -19.34 9.51 -8.38
N LYS A 71 -18.60 10.44 -7.76
CA LYS A 71 -17.60 11.27 -8.42
C LYS A 71 -16.22 10.64 -8.34
N ARG A 72 -15.46 10.72 -9.42
CA ARG A 72 -14.03 10.37 -9.43
C ARG A 72 -13.23 11.32 -8.55
N ALA A 73 -12.06 10.87 -8.11
CA ALA A 73 -11.11 11.70 -7.39
C ALA A 73 -10.50 12.77 -8.31
N SER A 74 -9.86 13.79 -7.73
CA SER A 74 -9.11 14.80 -8.47
C SER A 74 -8.01 14.20 -9.36
N LEU A 75 -7.49 14.99 -10.30
CA LEU A 75 -6.40 14.54 -11.17
C LEU A 75 -5.16 14.16 -10.35
N GLU A 76 -4.84 14.96 -9.33
CA GLU A 76 -3.72 14.75 -8.43
C GLU A 76 -3.87 13.45 -7.64
N ALA A 77 -5.08 13.14 -7.17
CA ALA A 77 -5.37 11.88 -6.50
C ALA A 77 -5.20 10.69 -7.46
N GLN A 78 -5.72 10.79 -8.68
CA GLN A 78 -5.54 9.74 -9.69
C GLN A 78 -4.05 9.52 -10.05
N ILE A 79 -3.26 10.60 -10.12
CA ILE A 79 -1.79 10.53 -10.29
C ILE A 79 -1.15 9.85 -9.09
N ALA A 80 -1.51 10.23 -7.87
CA ALA A 80 -0.95 9.64 -6.65
C ALA A 80 -1.20 8.13 -6.58
N ASN A 81 -2.43 7.68 -6.90
CA ASN A 81 -2.77 6.25 -6.92
C ASN A 81 -1.88 5.48 -7.90
N LEU A 82 -1.71 6.01 -9.12
CA LEU A 82 -0.92 5.32 -10.15
C LEU A 82 0.58 5.38 -9.86
N ALA A 83 1.05 6.47 -9.24
CA ALA A 83 2.43 6.63 -8.80
C ALA A 83 2.79 5.65 -7.66
N ASP A 84 1.85 5.39 -6.74
CA ASP A 84 2.03 4.36 -5.71
C ASP A 84 2.19 2.97 -6.33
N GLU A 85 1.33 2.61 -7.29
CA GLU A 85 1.44 1.36 -8.04
C GLU A 85 2.78 1.24 -8.79
N MET A 86 3.23 2.32 -9.45
CA MET A 86 4.54 2.36 -10.12
C MET A 86 5.68 2.09 -9.15
N ALA A 87 5.70 2.81 -8.03
CA ALA A 87 6.75 2.71 -7.03
C ALA A 87 6.78 1.32 -6.40
N TYR A 88 5.61 0.76 -6.08
CA TYR A 88 5.46 -0.58 -5.55
C TYR A 88 6.04 -1.64 -6.50
N ASN A 89 5.57 -1.66 -7.77
CA ASN A 89 6.05 -2.65 -8.75
C ASN A 89 7.57 -2.56 -8.99
N ALA A 90 8.11 -1.33 -9.03
CA ALA A 90 9.53 -1.11 -9.28
C ALA A 90 10.40 -1.51 -8.07
N HIS A 91 9.99 -1.15 -6.87
CA HIS A 91 10.71 -1.50 -5.64
C HIS A 91 10.62 -2.99 -5.33
N ASP A 92 9.49 -3.64 -5.58
CA ASP A 92 9.36 -5.09 -5.36
C ASP A 92 10.19 -5.89 -6.36
N LEU A 93 10.27 -5.44 -7.62
CA LEU A 93 11.23 -6.00 -8.56
C LEU A 93 12.68 -5.82 -8.06
N GLU A 94 13.03 -4.63 -7.56
CA GLU A 94 14.35 -4.37 -7.00
C GLU A 94 14.66 -5.29 -5.81
N ASP A 95 13.71 -5.44 -4.89
CA ASP A 95 13.85 -6.22 -3.68
C ASP A 95 13.90 -7.72 -3.95
N GLY A 96 13.07 -8.21 -4.87
CA GLY A 96 13.11 -9.60 -5.34
C GLY A 96 14.47 -9.95 -5.94
N LEU A 97 15.02 -9.07 -6.78
CA LEU A 97 16.36 -9.22 -7.37
C LEU A 97 17.48 -9.12 -6.31
N ARG A 98 17.39 -8.13 -5.42
CA ARG A 98 18.37 -7.90 -4.34
C ARG A 98 18.43 -9.06 -3.37
N ALA A 99 17.28 -9.62 -3.01
CA ALA A 99 17.16 -10.76 -2.10
C ALA A 99 17.37 -12.12 -2.77
N ALA A 100 17.67 -12.12 -4.08
CA ALA A 100 17.86 -13.29 -4.92
C ALA A 100 16.70 -14.31 -4.80
N LEU A 101 15.46 -13.80 -4.82
CA LEU A 101 14.25 -14.65 -4.76
C LEU A 101 14.00 -15.39 -6.08
N PHE A 102 14.47 -14.81 -7.18
CA PHE A 102 14.46 -15.40 -8.52
C PHE A 102 15.71 -14.96 -9.29
N PRO A 103 16.21 -15.76 -10.24
CA PRO A 103 17.30 -15.35 -11.11
C PRO A 103 16.82 -14.26 -12.08
N VAL A 104 17.74 -13.37 -12.48
CA VAL A 104 17.46 -12.28 -13.43
C VAL A 104 16.95 -12.83 -14.77
N ASP A 105 17.40 -14.01 -15.17
CA ASP A 105 17.01 -14.64 -16.43
C ASP A 105 15.52 -15.02 -16.48
N ASP A 106 14.86 -15.20 -15.34
CA ASP A 106 13.42 -15.46 -15.28
C ASP A 106 12.62 -14.25 -15.82
N LEU A 107 13.18 -13.03 -15.74
CA LEU A 107 12.56 -11.82 -16.29
C LEU A 107 12.50 -11.82 -17.83
N ASN A 108 13.27 -12.67 -18.52
CA ASN A 108 13.24 -12.78 -19.99
C ASN A 108 11.86 -13.17 -20.57
N ALA A 109 10.98 -13.72 -19.73
CA ALA A 109 9.60 -13.99 -20.06
C ALA A 109 8.74 -12.71 -20.22
N LEU A 110 9.14 -11.59 -19.59
CA LEU A 110 8.36 -10.35 -19.56
C LEU A 110 8.68 -9.45 -20.75
N ASP A 111 7.65 -8.96 -21.43
CA ASP A 111 7.82 -8.05 -22.57
C ASP A 111 8.48 -6.73 -22.12
N LEU A 112 8.04 -6.21 -20.96
CA LEU A 112 8.61 -5.03 -20.32
C LEU A 112 10.12 -5.15 -20.10
N TRP A 113 10.57 -6.34 -19.68
CA TRP A 113 11.98 -6.59 -19.44
C TRP A 113 12.79 -6.61 -20.72
N ARG A 114 12.26 -7.17 -21.82
CA ARG A 114 12.96 -7.17 -23.11
C ARG A 114 13.23 -5.75 -23.59
N GLU A 115 12.24 -4.88 -23.51
CA GLU A 115 12.41 -3.46 -23.84
C GLU A 115 13.39 -2.74 -22.93
N LEU A 116 13.34 -3.03 -21.63
CA LEU A 116 14.30 -2.47 -20.68
C LEU A 116 15.73 -2.87 -21.02
N LYS A 117 15.96 -4.16 -21.30
CA LYS A 117 17.29 -4.68 -21.69
C LYS A 117 17.84 -3.98 -22.93
N GLU A 118 16.99 -3.80 -23.94
CA GLU A 118 17.35 -3.10 -25.17
C GLU A 118 17.71 -1.64 -24.89
N ARG A 119 16.88 -0.92 -24.12
CA ARG A 119 17.09 0.49 -23.75
C ARG A 119 18.37 0.71 -22.96
N ILE A 120 18.70 -0.18 -22.02
CA ILE A 120 19.94 -0.08 -21.23
C ILE A 120 21.16 -0.68 -21.93
N GLY A 121 20.98 -1.28 -23.11
CA GLY A 121 22.04 -1.98 -23.85
C GLY A 121 22.70 -3.09 -23.03
N TRP A 122 21.93 -3.87 -22.26
CA TRP A 122 22.50 -4.95 -21.45
C TRP A 122 22.64 -6.23 -22.28
N ASP A 123 23.87 -6.72 -22.33
CA ASP A 123 24.37 -7.83 -23.15
C ASP A 123 24.55 -9.13 -22.34
N GLY A 124 23.98 -9.22 -21.14
CA GLY A 124 24.13 -10.39 -20.25
C GLY A 124 25.37 -10.36 -19.37
N GLN A 125 26.08 -9.22 -19.28
CA GLN A 125 27.10 -8.99 -18.25
C GLN A 125 26.57 -9.25 -16.82
N PRO A 126 27.44 -9.54 -15.84
CA PRO A 126 27.01 -9.79 -14.46
C PRO A 126 26.04 -8.74 -13.94
N PHE A 127 24.94 -9.19 -13.33
CA PHE A 127 23.90 -8.30 -12.83
C PHE A 127 24.33 -7.65 -11.50
N THR A 128 25.10 -6.58 -11.60
CA THR A 128 25.63 -5.83 -10.45
C THR A 128 24.56 -4.95 -9.80
N GLU A 129 24.85 -4.45 -8.59
CA GLU A 129 24.02 -3.44 -7.94
C GLU A 129 23.81 -2.19 -8.81
N LEU A 130 24.85 -1.71 -9.50
CA LEU A 130 24.73 -0.57 -10.41
C LEU A 130 23.77 -0.87 -11.57
N LYS A 131 23.85 -2.09 -12.14
CA LYS A 131 22.95 -2.53 -13.20
C LYS A 131 21.51 -2.63 -12.71
N ARG A 132 21.29 -3.16 -11.51
CA ARG A 132 19.96 -3.20 -10.87
C ARG A 132 19.36 -1.80 -10.71
N ARG A 133 20.12 -0.84 -10.18
CA ARG A 133 19.66 0.56 -10.03
C ARG A 133 19.35 1.20 -11.39
N GLN A 134 20.15 0.90 -12.43
CA GLN A 134 19.88 1.38 -13.78
C GLN A 134 18.56 0.82 -14.32
N VAL A 135 18.32 -0.48 -14.16
CA VAL A 135 17.05 -1.13 -14.54
C VAL A 135 15.85 -0.46 -13.87
N VAL A 136 15.89 -0.30 -12.54
CA VAL A 136 14.78 0.27 -11.77
C VAL A 136 14.49 1.71 -12.21
N ARG A 137 15.54 2.50 -12.44
CA ARG A 137 15.39 3.88 -12.93
C ARG A 137 14.78 3.94 -14.33
N GLU A 138 15.23 3.11 -15.27
CA GLU A 138 14.65 3.07 -16.61
C GLU A 138 13.20 2.55 -16.59
N LEU A 139 12.89 1.58 -15.73
CA LEU A 139 11.54 1.07 -15.53
C LEU A 139 10.58 2.17 -15.07
N ILE A 140 10.95 2.91 -14.03
CA ILE A 140 10.18 4.07 -13.55
C ILE A 140 10.05 5.11 -14.67
N GLY A 141 11.13 5.39 -15.40
CA GLY A 141 11.10 6.31 -16.53
C GLY A 141 10.11 5.91 -17.62
N MET A 142 10.06 4.63 -17.98
CA MET A 142 9.10 4.09 -18.96
C MET A 142 7.65 4.25 -18.48
N PHE A 143 7.39 3.96 -17.20
CA PHE A 143 6.05 4.14 -16.62
C PHE A 143 5.61 5.60 -16.60
N VAL A 144 6.49 6.50 -16.18
CA VAL A 144 6.19 7.94 -16.10
C VAL A 144 5.90 8.51 -17.48
N VAL A 145 6.73 8.19 -18.49
CA VAL A 145 6.51 8.68 -19.85
C VAL A 145 5.18 8.18 -20.42
N ASP A 146 4.89 6.87 -20.29
CA ASP A 146 3.64 6.29 -20.78
C ASP A 146 2.40 6.94 -20.15
N VAL A 147 2.41 7.13 -18.84
CA VAL A 147 1.28 7.75 -18.12
C VAL A 147 1.13 9.21 -18.47
N LEU A 148 2.22 9.97 -18.63
CA LEU A 148 2.14 11.37 -19.05
C LEU A 148 1.50 11.48 -20.44
N GLU A 149 1.98 10.70 -21.41
CA GLU A 149 1.47 10.72 -22.79
C GLU A 149 0.01 10.26 -22.84
N MET A 150 -0.33 9.17 -22.16
CA MET A 150 -1.70 8.63 -22.12
C MET A 150 -2.66 9.57 -21.39
N THR A 151 -2.24 10.19 -20.29
CA THR A 151 -3.07 11.15 -19.56
C THR A 151 -3.36 12.38 -20.40
N ALA A 152 -2.34 12.95 -21.07
CA ALA A 152 -2.53 14.08 -21.98
C ALA A 152 -3.51 13.72 -23.12
N HIS A 153 -3.32 12.54 -23.72
CA HIS A 153 -4.22 12.04 -24.76
C HIS A 153 -5.67 11.89 -24.27
N ASN A 154 -5.89 11.37 -23.06
CA ASN A 154 -7.21 11.20 -22.48
C ASN A 154 -7.89 12.54 -22.16
N LEU A 155 -7.14 13.51 -21.62
CA LEU A 155 -7.66 14.85 -21.35
C LEU A 155 -8.16 15.53 -22.63
N ASP A 156 -7.37 15.46 -23.71
CA ASP A 156 -7.74 16.03 -25.01
C ASP A 156 -8.93 15.29 -25.64
N THR A 157 -8.87 13.95 -25.67
CA THR A 157 -9.91 13.10 -26.30
C THR A 157 -11.26 13.24 -25.63
N HIS A 158 -11.27 13.42 -24.31
CA HIS A 158 -12.49 13.58 -23.52
C HIS A 158 -12.85 15.05 -23.25
N ALA A 159 -12.10 16.02 -23.81
CA ALA A 159 -12.30 17.45 -23.64
C ALA A 159 -12.45 17.88 -22.17
N ILE A 160 -11.59 17.34 -21.32
CA ILE A 160 -11.57 17.60 -19.88
C ILE A 160 -10.81 18.89 -19.62
N ASP A 161 -11.54 19.97 -19.33
CA ASP A 161 -11.02 21.33 -19.12
C ASP A 161 -11.31 21.87 -17.71
N SER A 162 -11.91 21.06 -16.84
CA SER A 162 -12.34 21.45 -15.49
C SER A 162 -12.40 20.24 -14.55
N VAL A 163 -12.25 20.53 -13.25
CA VAL A 163 -12.35 19.52 -12.18
C VAL A 163 -13.73 18.85 -12.21
N GLU A 164 -14.80 19.61 -12.41
CA GLU A 164 -16.15 19.07 -12.48
C GLU A 164 -16.31 18.04 -13.61
N LYS A 165 -15.83 18.36 -14.82
CA LYS A 165 -15.87 17.40 -15.94
C LYS A 165 -15.05 16.15 -15.65
N LEU A 166 -13.88 16.30 -15.03
CA LEU A 166 -13.02 15.18 -14.64
C LEU A 166 -13.71 14.27 -13.62
N GLN A 167 -14.31 14.86 -12.58
CA GLN A 167 -14.96 14.11 -11.51
C GLN A 167 -16.27 13.44 -11.96
N LEU A 168 -17.00 14.05 -12.90
CA LEU A 168 -18.20 13.47 -13.50
C LEU A 168 -17.90 12.49 -14.64
N HIS A 169 -16.64 12.34 -15.04
CA HIS A 169 -16.27 11.40 -16.10
C HIS A 169 -16.44 9.94 -15.62
N TYR A 170 -16.87 9.06 -16.53
CA TYR A 170 -17.22 7.68 -16.19
C TYR A 170 -16.00 6.81 -15.84
N THR A 171 -14.79 7.23 -16.23
CA THR A 171 -13.51 6.55 -15.94
C THR A 171 -12.45 7.52 -15.43
N ASN A 172 -11.42 7.00 -14.76
CA ASN A 172 -10.22 7.79 -14.48
C ASN A 172 -9.51 8.14 -15.80
N VAL A 173 -8.99 9.36 -15.88
CA VAL A 173 -8.26 9.87 -17.06
C VAL A 173 -6.76 9.61 -16.96
N VAL A 174 -6.24 9.46 -15.74
CA VAL A 174 -4.87 9.04 -15.48
C VAL A 174 -4.80 7.52 -15.54
N SER A 175 -4.08 6.99 -16.52
CA SER A 175 -3.93 5.55 -16.68
C SER A 175 -2.72 5.21 -17.54
N TYR A 176 -2.24 3.98 -17.41
CA TYR A 176 -1.35 3.40 -18.41
C TYR A 176 -2.04 3.28 -19.76
N SER A 177 -1.26 3.39 -20.83
CA SER A 177 -1.69 2.97 -22.17
C SER A 177 -2.14 1.50 -22.14
N PRO A 178 -3.01 1.07 -23.08
CA PRO A 178 -3.44 -0.32 -23.14
C PRO A 178 -2.27 -1.30 -23.27
N GLU A 179 -1.20 -0.90 -23.94
CA GLU A 179 0.01 -1.72 -24.09
C GLU A 179 0.79 -1.84 -22.78
N MET A 180 1.10 -0.70 -22.14
CA MET A 180 1.83 -0.68 -20.88
C MET A 180 1.05 -1.38 -19.77
N ARG A 181 -0.28 -1.25 -19.74
CA ARG A 181 -1.13 -1.96 -18.77
C ARG A 181 -0.97 -3.48 -18.86
N ARG A 182 -0.85 -4.05 -20.07
CA ARG A 182 -0.58 -5.49 -20.24
C ARG A 182 0.79 -5.87 -19.70
N LYS A 183 1.81 -5.06 -19.98
CA LYS A 183 3.19 -5.25 -19.51
C LYS A 183 3.30 -5.18 -17.99
N VAL A 184 2.64 -4.20 -17.37
CA VAL A 184 2.54 -4.06 -15.90
C VAL A 184 1.83 -5.25 -15.28
N ARG A 185 0.73 -5.75 -15.90
CA ARG A 185 0.06 -6.96 -15.43
C ARG A 185 0.97 -8.19 -15.48
N GLN A 186 1.70 -8.40 -16.57
CA GLN A 186 2.70 -9.49 -16.64
C GLN A 186 3.74 -9.39 -15.51
N LEU A 187 4.23 -8.18 -15.21
CA LEU A 187 5.17 -7.96 -14.11
C LEU A 187 4.54 -8.29 -12.75
N LYS A 188 3.31 -7.84 -12.50
CA LYS A 188 2.58 -8.15 -11.27
C LYS A 188 2.36 -9.66 -11.08
N ASP A 189 1.91 -10.35 -12.12
CA ASP A 189 1.70 -11.79 -12.11
C ASP A 189 3.02 -12.54 -11.80
N PHE A 190 4.12 -12.08 -12.42
CA PHE A 190 5.44 -12.62 -12.17
C PHE A 190 5.92 -12.41 -10.73
N LEU A 191 5.79 -11.20 -10.19
CA LEU A 191 6.16 -10.90 -8.80
C LEU A 191 5.30 -11.71 -7.83
N TYR A 192 4.02 -11.88 -8.14
CA TYR A 192 3.14 -12.72 -7.33
C TYR A 192 3.60 -14.18 -7.28
N GLU A 193 3.89 -14.78 -8.43
CA GLU A 193 4.35 -16.16 -8.51
C GLU A 193 5.74 -16.35 -7.90
N ARG A 194 6.71 -15.47 -8.22
CA ARG A 194 8.13 -15.68 -7.92
C ARG A 194 8.62 -15.01 -6.64
N MET A 195 7.96 -13.94 -6.19
CA MET A 195 8.30 -13.23 -4.96
C MET A 195 7.31 -13.55 -3.84
N TYR A 196 6.04 -13.16 -3.94
CA TYR A 196 5.13 -13.29 -2.78
C TYR A 196 4.87 -14.74 -2.37
N ASN A 197 4.82 -15.67 -3.33
CA ASN A 197 4.72 -17.11 -3.05
C ASN A 197 6.06 -17.79 -2.70
N HIS A 198 7.17 -17.04 -2.68
CA HIS A 198 8.46 -17.59 -2.30
C HIS A 198 8.44 -18.02 -0.83
N TYR A 199 8.93 -19.24 -0.54
CA TYR A 199 8.82 -19.85 0.81
C TYR A 199 9.36 -18.96 1.95
N ARG A 200 10.36 -18.12 1.68
CA ARG A 200 10.91 -17.16 2.66
C ARG A 200 9.88 -16.08 3.04
N LEU A 201 9.14 -15.53 2.08
CA LEU A 201 8.11 -14.53 2.34
C LEU A 201 6.87 -15.17 2.96
N VAL A 202 6.45 -16.35 2.47
CA VAL A 202 5.36 -17.13 3.09
C VAL A 202 5.66 -17.44 4.56
N ARG A 203 6.89 -17.88 4.89
CA ARG A 203 7.31 -18.08 6.29
C ARG A 203 7.20 -16.81 7.12
N MET A 204 7.48 -15.65 6.53
CA MET A 204 7.36 -14.39 7.24
C MET A 204 5.89 -14.00 7.45
N HIS A 205 5.03 -14.21 6.45
CA HIS A 205 3.59 -14.02 6.57
C HIS A 205 3.00 -14.84 7.71
N VAL A 206 3.29 -16.14 7.77
CA VAL A 206 2.81 -17.04 8.85
C VAL A 206 3.30 -16.59 10.23
N LYS A 207 4.53 -16.06 10.32
CA LYS A 207 5.04 -15.50 11.59
C LYS A 207 4.26 -14.24 11.97
N ALA A 208 4.04 -13.33 11.02
CA ALA A 208 3.27 -12.10 11.21
C ALA A 208 1.87 -12.37 11.71
N GLU A 209 1.17 -13.29 11.06
CA GLU A 209 -0.15 -13.77 11.47
C GLU A 209 -0.17 -14.25 12.92
N ARG A 210 0.80 -15.07 13.30
CA ARG A 210 0.87 -15.58 14.66
C ARG A 210 1.02 -14.48 15.70
N PHE A 211 2.04 -13.61 15.59
CA PHE A 211 2.29 -12.66 16.67
C PHE A 211 1.31 -11.48 16.67
N ILE A 212 0.83 -11.03 15.50
CA ILE A 212 -0.21 -9.98 15.42
C ILE A 212 -1.52 -10.51 16.01
N GLY A 213 -1.95 -11.72 15.63
CA GLY A 213 -3.16 -12.34 16.17
C GLY A 213 -3.08 -12.54 17.68
N GLN A 214 -1.93 -13.03 18.17
CA GLN A 214 -1.68 -13.16 19.61
C GLN A 214 -1.77 -11.83 20.36
N MET A 215 -1.12 -10.77 19.86
CA MET A 215 -1.23 -9.43 20.47
C MET A 215 -2.68 -8.94 20.47
N PHE A 216 -3.37 -9.07 19.34
CA PHE A 216 -4.76 -8.64 19.20
C PHE A 216 -5.67 -9.34 20.22
N GLU A 217 -5.62 -10.67 20.28
CA GLU A 217 -6.40 -11.47 21.24
C GLU A 217 -6.07 -11.12 22.69
N ALA A 218 -4.79 -10.93 23.01
CA ALA A 218 -4.36 -10.58 24.36
C ALA A 218 -4.96 -9.25 24.80
N TYR A 219 -4.84 -8.20 23.98
CA TYR A 219 -5.37 -6.88 24.32
C TYR A 219 -6.90 -6.81 24.29
N VAL A 220 -7.57 -7.55 23.40
CA VAL A 220 -9.03 -7.63 23.41
C VAL A 220 -9.53 -8.32 24.68
N ARG A 221 -8.88 -9.41 25.10
CA ARG A 221 -9.24 -10.15 26.31
C ARG A 221 -8.99 -9.36 27.59
N GLU A 222 -7.88 -8.62 27.65
CA GLU A 222 -7.51 -7.83 28.83
C GLU A 222 -7.03 -6.42 28.40
N PRO A 223 -7.96 -5.50 28.14
CA PRO A 223 -7.64 -4.16 27.62
C PRO A 223 -6.80 -3.31 28.58
N ARG A 224 -6.75 -3.67 29.87
CA ARG A 224 -5.91 -2.98 30.88
C ARG A 224 -4.41 -3.14 30.61
N MET A 225 -4.01 -4.07 29.75
CA MET A 225 -2.62 -4.22 29.30
C MET A 225 -2.19 -3.15 28.28
N LEU A 226 -3.13 -2.46 27.63
CA LEU A 226 -2.81 -1.38 26.70
C LEU A 226 -2.20 -0.18 27.45
N PRO A 227 -1.42 0.70 26.80
CA PRO A 227 -0.99 1.95 27.41
C PRO A 227 -2.18 2.82 27.85
N ALA A 228 -2.05 3.57 28.93
CA ALA A 228 -3.14 4.37 29.52
C ALA A 228 -3.81 5.34 28.51
N LYS A 229 -3.01 5.97 27.63
CA LYS A 229 -3.54 6.83 26.57
C LYS A 229 -4.42 6.07 25.57
N THR A 230 -4.04 4.84 25.25
CA THR A 230 -4.82 3.96 24.37
C THR A 230 -6.09 3.47 25.07
N GLN A 231 -5.99 3.10 26.36
CA GLN A 231 -7.15 2.69 27.17
C GLN A 231 -8.22 3.78 27.24
N ALA A 232 -7.83 5.06 27.29
CA ALA A 232 -8.78 6.16 27.33
C ALA A 232 -9.77 6.16 26.14
N ARG A 233 -9.36 5.60 24.99
CA ARG A 233 -10.19 5.51 23.78
C ARG A 233 -11.30 4.46 23.87
N LEU A 234 -11.23 3.55 24.85
CA LEU A 234 -12.27 2.55 25.12
C LEU A 234 -13.58 3.18 25.60
N LEU A 235 -13.57 4.46 25.99
CA LEU A 235 -14.77 5.20 26.34
C LEU A 235 -15.66 5.48 25.13
N ASP A 236 -15.04 5.66 23.96
CA ASP A 236 -15.73 6.12 22.75
C ASP A 236 -15.80 5.04 21.65
N LEU A 237 -14.92 4.03 21.70
CA LEU A 237 -14.76 3.04 20.65
C LEU A 237 -14.80 1.60 21.17
N PRO A 238 -15.30 0.63 20.37
CA PRO A 238 -15.18 -0.79 20.67
C PRO A 238 -13.73 -1.22 20.87
N VAL A 239 -13.53 -2.20 21.75
CA VAL A 239 -12.19 -2.70 22.12
C VAL A 239 -11.39 -3.17 20.90
N GLU A 240 -12.04 -3.87 19.97
CA GLU A 240 -11.39 -4.43 18.78
C GLU A 240 -10.84 -3.32 17.88
N ARG A 241 -11.58 -2.20 17.75
CA ARG A 241 -11.11 -1.03 16.99
C ARG A 241 -9.96 -0.33 17.68
N VAL A 242 -10.03 -0.13 19.00
CA VAL A 242 -8.94 0.50 19.78
C VAL A 242 -7.65 -0.33 19.69
N VAL A 243 -7.76 -1.65 19.81
CA VAL A 243 -6.64 -2.59 19.69
C VAL A 243 -6.08 -2.58 18.27
N THR A 244 -6.95 -2.58 17.26
CA THR A 244 -6.52 -2.48 15.85
C THR A 244 -5.74 -1.20 15.58
N ASP A 245 -6.25 -0.05 16.02
CA ASP A 245 -5.57 1.24 15.85
C ASP A 245 -4.21 1.26 16.56
N TYR A 246 -4.12 0.63 17.74
CA TYR A 246 -2.86 0.51 18.48
C TYR A 246 -1.84 -0.35 17.74
N ILE A 247 -2.24 -1.55 17.28
CA ILE A 247 -1.36 -2.49 16.58
C ILE A 247 -0.94 -1.94 15.21
N ALA A 248 -1.88 -1.37 14.44
CA ALA A 248 -1.59 -0.79 13.13
C ALA A 248 -0.65 0.42 13.21
N GLY A 249 -0.64 1.13 14.34
CA GLY A 249 0.28 2.25 14.59
C GLY A 249 1.71 1.84 14.98
N MET A 250 2.00 0.54 15.14
CA MET A 250 3.32 0.06 15.54
C MET A 250 4.28 -0.02 14.37
N THR A 251 5.55 0.30 14.63
CA THR A 251 6.64 -0.12 13.72
C THR A 251 6.90 -1.61 13.89
N ASP A 252 7.43 -2.29 12.85
CA ASP A 252 7.72 -3.72 12.89
C ASP A 252 8.60 -4.12 14.08
N ARG A 253 9.61 -3.31 14.41
CA ARG A 253 10.47 -3.55 15.57
C ARG A 253 9.71 -3.42 16.89
N TYR A 254 8.92 -2.36 17.04
CA TYR A 254 8.13 -2.15 18.26
C TYR A 254 7.10 -3.28 18.46
N ALA A 255 6.43 -3.72 17.40
CA ALA A 255 5.47 -4.82 17.46
C ALA A 255 6.12 -6.14 17.94
N LEU A 256 7.35 -6.44 17.50
CA LEU A 256 8.07 -7.63 17.97
C LEU A 256 8.50 -7.50 19.43
N ASP A 257 9.00 -6.33 19.83
CA ASP A 257 9.41 -6.07 21.20
C ASP A 257 8.21 -6.14 22.16
N GLU A 258 7.07 -5.56 21.75
CA GLU A 258 5.82 -5.58 22.51
C GLU A 258 5.25 -7.00 22.62
N TRP A 259 5.23 -7.77 21.53
CA TRP A 259 4.86 -9.18 21.56
C TRP A 259 5.77 -9.98 22.50
N GLN A 260 7.07 -9.75 22.50
CA GLN A 260 7.99 -10.41 23.44
C GLN A 260 7.65 -10.06 24.89
N LYS A 261 7.37 -8.80 25.22
CA LYS A 261 6.97 -8.40 26.58
C LYS A 261 5.67 -9.06 27.06
N LEU A 262 4.72 -9.29 26.15
CA LEU A 262 3.45 -9.94 26.48
C LEU A 262 3.60 -11.44 26.79
N TYR A 263 4.55 -12.12 26.14
CA TYR A 263 4.65 -13.59 26.19
C TYR A 263 5.92 -14.13 26.85
N ASP A 264 6.93 -13.31 27.07
CA ASP A 264 8.13 -13.64 27.83
C ASP A 264 8.13 -12.90 29.19
N PRO A 265 7.83 -13.59 30.31
CA PRO A 265 7.80 -13.00 31.64
C PRO A 265 9.11 -12.37 32.09
N TYR A 266 10.23 -12.72 31.45
CA TYR A 266 11.57 -12.21 31.78
C TYR A 266 12.01 -11.06 30.87
N SER A 267 11.26 -10.78 29.80
CA SER A 267 11.44 -9.59 28.99
C SER A 267 11.00 -8.38 29.81
N ARG A 268 11.90 -7.40 29.99
CA ARG A 268 11.61 -6.20 30.80
C ARG A 268 10.54 -5.35 30.09
N ALA A 269 9.45 -5.09 30.79
CA ALA A 269 8.41 -4.13 30.42
C ALA A 269 9.00 -2.73 30.16
#